data_AF-A0A951KUI0-F1
#
_entry.id   AF-A0A951KUI0-F1
#
_cell.length_a   1.000
_cell.length_b   1.000
_cell.length_c   1.000
_cell.angle_alpha   90.00
_cell.angle_beta   90.00
_cell.angle_gamma   90.00
#
_symmetry.space_group_name_H-M   'P 1'
#
loop_
_entity.id
_entity.type
_entity.pdbx_description
1 polymer ?
#
loop_
_entity_poly.entity_id
_entity_poly.type
_entity_poly.pdbx_seq_one_letter_code
_entity_poly.pdbx_strand_id
1 'polypeptide(L)'
;MALDRQSIEKKDFPIGRRGYDPDAVDTHLSALADEIDELKRSARRRNESLAAAASEQVRSIVEAAETTAADIQRQAEEEAREIRTEASNEADATREHATGEARDYVGKVSESTTGMLERIDAMENELTALIESLRTGSNRLNADLQLLEGNLAAVKNAVVPRPQFEPEQGGSGGQRPEGAPAAAVVQAAPAVPSAEPFEPSVAGAAAGEVLADSAGERRAGQPTNGGEDESARLIALNMVMNNTPREEIERYLAEHFRLTDRRGLLDEVYSSFNN
;
A
#
# COMPACT_ATOMS: atom_id res chain seq x y z
N MET A 1 -72.66 8.02 -13.17
CA MET A 1 -73.73 8.73 -13.90
C MET A 1 -73.48 10.20 -13.73
N ALA A 2 -73.07 10.88 -14.80
CA ALA A 2 -73.16 12.33 -14.85
C ALA A 2 -74.65 12.64 -15.04
N LEU A 3 -75.20 13.56 -14.23
CA LEU A 3 -76.50 14.16 -14.54
C LEU A 3 -76.40 14.68 -15.97
N ASP A 4 -77.18 14.09 -16.87
CA ASP A 4 -77.05 14.36 -18.28
C ASP A 4 -77.35 15.84 -18.50
N ARG A 5 -76.41 16.61 -19.03
CA ARG A 5 -76.54 18.07 -19.13
C ARG A 5 -77.83 18.47 -19.88
N GLN A 6 -78.30 17.57 -20.73
CA GLN A 6 -79.52 17.68 -21.53
C GLN A 6 -80.83 17.58 -20.73
N SER A 7 -80.85 16.95 -19.55
CA SER A 7 -82.06 16.87 -18.70
C SER A 7 -82.27 18.14 -17.86
N ILE A 8 -81.21 18.91 -17.59
CA ILE A 8 -81.29 20.22 -16.92
C ILE A 8 -81.61 21.35 -17.95
N GLU A 9 -81.31 21.14 -19.22
CA GLU A 9 -81.47 22.13 -20.29
C GLU A 9 -82.88 22.13 -20.93
N LYS A 10 -83.69 21.09 -20.68
CA LYS A 10 -85.06 21.00 -21.19
C LYS A 10 -86.03 21.84 -20.36
N LYS A 11 -86.75 22.74 -21.06
CA LYS A 11 -87.74 23.66 -20.49
C LYS A 11 -89.05 22.92 -20.14
N ASP A 12 -89.02 22.03 -19.16
CA ASP A 12 -90.20 21.25 -18.74
C ASP A 12 -91.11 22.01 -17.76
N PHE A 13 -90.79 23.27 -17.42
CA PHE A 13 -91.62 24.08 -16.55
C PHE A 13 -92.74 24.78 -17.33
N PRO A 14 -94.02 24.53 -17.02
CA PRO A 14 -95.12 25.26 -17.63
C PRO A 14 -95.01 26.76 -17.30
N ILE A 15 -95.09 27.60 -18.34
CA ILE A 15 -95.00 29.06 -18.22
C ILE A 15 -96.44 29.60 -18.22
N GLY A 16 -96.91 30.06 -17.06
CA GLY A 16 -98.19 30.75 -16.93
C GLY A 16 -98.11 32.21 -17.37
N ARG A 17 -99.25 32.93 -17.33
CA ARG A 17 -99.35 34.37 -17.67
C ARG A 17 -98.46 35.30 -16.84
N ARG A 18 -97.77 34.79 -15.79
CA ARG A 18 -96.97 35.58 -14.84
C ARG A 18 -95.68 34.88 -14.37
N GLY A 19 -95.15 33.92 -15.13
CA GLY A 19 -93.90 33.21 -14.79
C GLY A 19 -94.05 31.69 -14.69
N TYR A 20 -93.02 31.05 -14.11
CA TYR A 20 -93.01 29.61 -13.83
C TYR A 20 -93.98 29.25 -12.71
N ASP A 21 -94.59 28.07 -12.80
CA ASP A 21 -95.45 27.50 -11.75
C ASP A 21 -94.61 27.08 -10.53
N PRO A 22 -94.78 27.71 -9.35
CA PRO A 22 -93.95 27.43 -8.17
C PRO A 22 -94.08 25.99 -7.68
N ASP A 23 -95.26 25.39 -7.72
CA ASP A 23 -95.48 24.02 -7.21
C ASP A 23 -94.76 22.98 -8.08
N ALA A 24 -94.70 23.20 -9.40
CA ALA A 24 -93.96 22.37 -10.33
C ALA A 24 -92.43 22.50 -10.14
N VAL A 25 -91.95 23.70 -9.79
CA VAL A 25 -90.53 23.95 -9.49
C VAL A 25 -90.15 23.26 -8.18
N ASP A 26 -90.95 23.36 -7.12
CA ASP A 26 -90.67 22.74 -5.83
C ASP A 26 -90.68 21.20 -5.92
N THR A 27 -91.59 20.64 -6.72
CA THR A 27 -91.63 19.20 -7.01
C THR A 27 -90.37 18.72 -7.74
N HIS A 28 -89.84 19.52 -8.69
CA HIS A 28 -88.61 19.19 -9.39
C HIS A 28 -87.37 19.37 -8.50
N LEU A 29 -87.31 20.44 -7.70
CA LEU A 29 -86.21 20.70 -6.77
C LEU A 29 -86.11 19.63 -5.68
N SER A 30 -87.26 19.13 -5.17
CA SER A 30 -87.27 18.01 -4.22
C SER A 30 -86.77 16.70 -4.85
N ALA A 31 -87.20 16.38 -6.08
CA ALA A 31 -86.67 15.24 -6.82
C ALA A 31 -85.14 15.36 -7.07
N LEU A 32 -84.66 16.55 -7.40
CA LEU A 32 -83.23 16.80 -7.60
C LEU A 32 -82.44 16.71 -6.28
N ALA A 33 -83.01 17.18 -5.17
CA ALA A 33 -82.41 17.05 -3.85
C ALA A 33 -82.27 15.57 -3.44
N ASP A 34 -83.30 14.76 -3.67
CA ASP A 34 -83.27 13.32 -3.42
C ASP A 34 -82.21 12.59 -4.28
N GLU A 35 -82.11 12.95 -5.58
CA GLU A 35 -81.12 12.37 -6.48
C GLU A 35 -79.68 12.75 -6.09
N ILE A 36 -79.44 14.01 -5.71
CA ILE A 36 -78.14 14.46 -5.19
C ILE A 36 -77.79 13.75 -3.89
N ASP A 37 -78.75 13.57 -2.98
CA ASP A 37 -78.51 12.88 -1.71
C ASP A 37 -78.22 11.39 -1.91
N GLU A 38 -78.84 10.73 -2.89
CA GLU A 38 -78.49 9.36 -3.28
C GLU A 38 -77.11 9.29 -3.94
N LEU A 39 -76.75 10.25 -4.80
CA LEU A 39 -75.41 10.34 -5.39
C LEU A 39 -74.35 10.55 -4.31
N LYS A 40 -74.61 11.41 -3.32
CA LYS A 40 -73.72 11.61 -2.16
C LYS A 40 -73.58 10.35 -1.32
N ARG A 41 -74.68 9.63 -1.06
CA ARG A 41 -74.66 8.35 -0.32
C ARG A 41 -73.85 7.28 -1.05
N SER A 42 -74.05 7.11 -2.36
CA SER A 42 -73.29 6.16 -3.17
C SER A 42 -71.82 6.54 -3.32
N ALA A 43 -71.49 7.84 -3.42
CA ALA A 43 -70.11 8.33 -3.41
C ALA A 43 -69.40 8.05 -2.08
N ARG A 44 -70.08 8.26 -0.94
CA ARG A 44 -69.55 7.92 0.39
C ARG A 44 -69.22 6.43 0.52
N ARG A 45 -70.15 5.55 0.11
CA ARG A 45 -69.92 4.09 0.15
C ARG A 45 -68.76 3.65 -0.74
N ARG A 46 -68.63 4.23 -1.94
CA ARG A 46 -67.49 3.97 -2.84
C ARG A 46 -66.16 4.41 -2.21
N ASN A 47 -66.12 5.59 -1.63
CA ASN A 47 -64.92 6.09 -0.96
C ASN A 47 -64.54 5.22 0.25
N GLU A 48 -65.52 4.75 1.02
CA GLU A 48 -65.29 3.84 2.15
C GLU A 48 -64.73 2.48 1.69
N SER A 49 -65.27 1.91 0.60
CA SER A 49 -64.71 0.68 0.02
C SER A 49 -63.29 0.85 -0.52
N LEU A 50 -62.96 2.01 -1.10
CA LEU A 50 -61.62 2.32 -1.58
C LEU A 50 -60.64 2.50 -0.41
N ALA A 51 -61.07 3.16 0.66
CA ALA A 51 -60.25 3.31 1.86
C ALA A 51 -59.96 1.96 2.54
N ALA A 52 -60.95 1.06 2.59
CA ALA A 52 -60.76 -0.30 3.10
C ALA A 52 -59.77 -1.09 2.24
N ALA A 53 -59.95 -1.12 0.91
CA ALA A 53 -59.04 -1.80 -0.01
C ALA A 53 -57.61 -1.22 0.04
N ALA A 54 -57.48 0.10 0.12
CA ALA A 54 -56.18 0.75 0.26
C ALA A 54 -55.50 0.40 1.60
N SER A 55 -56.27 0.31 2.69
CA SER A 55 -55.74 -0.08 4.01
C SER A 55 -55.26 -1.52 4.03
N GLU A 56 -56.00 -2.44 3.39
CA GLU A 56 -55.58 -3.83 3.21
C GLU A 56 -54.31 -3.94 2.37
N GLN A 57 -54.23 -3.18 1.28
CA GLN A 57 -53.03 -3.14 0.44
C GLN A 57 -51.81 -2.60 1.20
N VAL A 58 -51.97 -1.53 1.97
CA VAL A 58 -50.87 -0.99 2.80
C VAL A 58 -50.45 -2.01 3.87
N ARG A 59 -51.39 -2.67 4.54
CA ARG A 59 -51.08 -3.74 5.51
C ARG A 59 -50.28 -4.87 4.85
N SER A 60 -50.68 -5.32 3.66
CA SER A 60 -49.97 -6.37 2.92
C SER A 60 -48.55 -5.96 2.52
N ILE A 61 -48.36 -4.71 2.09
CA ILE A 61 -47.03 -4.18 1.75
C ILE A 61 -46.14 -4.14 3.00
N VAL A 62 -46.68 -3.70 4.14
CA VAL A 62 -45.91 -3.62 5.40
C VAL A 62 -45.53 -5.01 5.88
N GLU A 63 -46.44 -5.98 5.87
CA GLU A 63 -46.14 -7.38 6.25
C GLU A 63 -45.08 -8.01 5.35
N ALA A 64 -45.15 -7.78 4.03
CA ALA A 64 -44.13 -8.23 3.09
C ALA A 64 -42.77 -7.56 3.34
N ALA A 65 -42.76 -6.26 3.62
CA ALA A 65 -41.56 -5.50 3.94
C ALA A 65 -40.91 -5.94 5.25
N GLU A 66 -41.71 -6.22 6.29
CA GLU A 66 -41.24 -6.75 7.58
C GLU A 66 -40.61 -8.14 7.42
N THR A 67 -41.26 -9.01 6.64
CA THR A 67 -40.72 -10.34 6.33
C THR A 67 -39.39 -10.23 5.58
N THR A 68 -39.32 -9.37 4.57
CA THR A 68 -38.10 -9.14 3.80
C THR A 68 -36.99 -8.55 4.67
N ALA A 69 -37.31 -7.60 5.56
CA ALA A 69 -36.34 -7.02 6.48
C ALA A 69 -35.78 -8.07 7.45
N ALA A 70 -36.63 -8.95 7.98
CA ALA A 70 -36.22 -10.03 8.87
C ALA A 70 -35.30 -11.05 8.15
N ASP A 71 -35.57 -11.34 6.88
CA ASP A 71 -34.72 -12.22 6.08
C ASP A 71 -33.37 -11.58 5.75
N ILE A 72 -33.35 -10.30 5.37
CA ILE A 72 -32.11 -9.54 5.16
C ILE A 72 -31.26 -9.52 6.44
N GLN A 73 -31.87 -9.29 7.60
CA GLN A 73 -31.15 -9.30 8.87
C GLN A 73 -30.55 -10.69 9.15
N ARG A 74 -31.30 -11.77 8.92
CA ARG A 74 -30.82 -13.14 9.13
C ARG A 74 -29.64 -13.46 8.22
N GLN A 75 -29.74 -13.09 6.94
CA GLN A 75 -28.67 -13.28 5.96
C GLN A 75 -27.42 -12.47 6.34
N ALA A 76 -27.57 -11.19 6.68
CA ALA A 76 -26.45 -10.35 7.10
C ALA A 76 -25.75 -10.88 8.36
N GLU A 77 -26.51 -11.45 9.31
CA GLU A 77 -25.94 -12.08 10.50
C GLU A 77 -25.17 -13.37 10.17
N GLU A 78 -25.64 -14.15 9.21
CA GLU A 78 -24.97 -15.36 8.72
C GLU A 78 -23.66 -15.01 7.99
N GLU A 79 -23.72 -14.08 7.03
CA GLU A 79 -22.54 -13.54 6.33
C GLU A 79 -21.52 -12.96 7.32
N ALA A 80 -21.97 -12.18 8.32
CA ALA A 80 -21.07 -11.65 9.33
C ALA A 80 -20.44 -12.72 10.24
N ARG A 81 -21.07 -13.89 10.41
CA ARG A 81 -20.45 -15.03 11.11
C ARG A 81 -19.45 -15.75 10.22
N GLU A 82 -19.77 -15.91 8.94
CA GLU A 82 -18.88 -16.50 7.95
C GLU A 82 -17.59 -15.69 7.81
N ILE A 83 -17.70 -14.38 7.56
CA ILE A 83 -16.55 -13.47 7.45
C ILE A 83 -15.67 -13.52 8.71
N ARG A 84 -16.28 -13.56 9.91
CA ARG A 84 -15.50 -13.67 11.16
C ARG A 84 -14.76 -14.99 11.29
N THR A 85 -15.38 -16.08 10.82
CA THR A 85 -14.77 -17.42 10.85
C THR A 85 -13.61 -17.48 9.87
N GLU A 86 -13.82 -16.99 8.65
CA GLU A 86 -12.79 -16.90 7.60
C GLU A 86 -11.61 -16.03 8.05
N ALA A 87 -11.86 -14.82 8.54
CA ALA A 87 -10.81 -13.94 9.04
C ALA A 87 -10.03 -14.55 10.21
N SER A 88 -10.69 -15.31 11.09
CA SER A 88 -10.00 -16.03 12.18
C SER A 88 -9.08 -17.12 11.61
N ASN A 89 -9.57 -17.90 10.65
CA ASN A 89 -8.79 -18.97 10.02
C ASN A 89 -7.59 -18.41 9.26
N GLU A 90 -7.77 -17.31 8.53
CA GLU A 90 -6.70 -16.63 7.80
C GLU A 90 -5.63 -16.05 8.76
N ALA A 91 -6.06 -15.44 9.86
CA ALA A 91 -5.16 -14.92 10.88
C ALA A 91 -4.33 -16.03 11.55
N ASP A 92 -4.95 -17.18 11.81
CA ASP A 92 -4.26 -18.34 12.37
C ASP A 92 -3.27 -18.95 11.36
N ALA A 93 -3.67 -19.11 10.10
CA ALA A 93 -2.78 -19.57 9.03
C ALA A 93 -1.57 -18.63 8.84
N THR A 94 -1.80 -17.32 8.84
CA THR A 94 -0.73 -16.32 8.75
C THR A 94 0.22 -16.41 9.94
N ARG A 95 -0.31 -16.58 11.16
CA ARG A 95 0.51 -16.73 12.37
C ARG A 95 1.35 -18.01 12.30
N GLU A 96 0.75 -19.13 11.90
CA GLU A 96 1.46 -20.39 11.75
C GLU A 96 2.60 -20.27 10.72
N HIS A 97 2.32 -19.68 9.56
CA HIS A 97 3.32 -19.42 8.52
C HIS A 97 4.49 -18.58 9.05
N ALA A 98 4.20 -17.41 9.64
CA ALA A 98 5.22 -16.53 10.17
C ALA A 98 6.06 -17.19 11.28
N THR A 99 5.43 -18.01 12.13
CA THR A 99 6.18 -18.76 13.16
C THR A 99 7.04 -19.89 12.57
N GLY A 100 6.61 -20.51 11.46
CA GLY A 100 7.40 -21.47 10.70
C GLY A 100 8.64 -20.81 10.12
N GLU A 101 8.47 -19.72 9.38
CA GLU A 101 9.57 -18.96 8.78
C GLU A 101 10.58 -18.45 9.81
N ALA A 102 10.09 -17.93 10.95
CA ALA A 102 10.94 -17.46 12.03
C ALA A 102 11.81 -18.60 12.61
N ARG A 103 11.24 -19.80 12.80
CA ARG A 103 11.99 -20.97 13.27
C ARG A 103 13.04 -21.42 12.25
N ASP A 104 12.67 -21.45 10.98
CA ASP A 104 13.59 -21.81 9.89
C ASP A 104 14.76 -20.82 9.79
N TYR A 105 14.47 -19.53 9.90
CA TYR A 105 15.49 -18.48 9.89
C TYR A 105 16.45 -18.62 11.07
N VAL A 106 15.94 -18.80 12.30
CA VAL A 106 16.77 -19.05 13.48
C VAL A 106 17.62 -20.31 13.30
N GLY A 107 17.06 -21.36 12.70
CA GLY A 107 17.80 -22.57 12.33
C GLY A 107 19.00 -22.26 11.43
N LYS A 108 18.78 -21.56 10.32
CA LYS A 108 19.84 -21.15 9.38
C LYS A 108 20.91 -20.28 10.02
N VAL A 109 20.51 -19.32 10.86
CA VAL A 109 21.46 -18.46 11.59
C VAL A 109 22.30 -19.27 12.57
N SER A 110 21.69 -20.22 13.30
CA SER A 110 22.42 -21.08 14.23
C SER A 110 23.44 -22.00 13.52
N GLU A 111 23.06 -22.55 12.36
CA GLU A 111 23.94 -23.37 11.53
C GLU A 111 25.11 -22.55 10.97
N SER A 112 24.83 -21.36 10.41
CA SER A 112 25.87 -20.46 9.91
C SER A 112 26.83 -20.01 11.01
N THR A 113 26.31 -19.72 12.21
CA THR A 113 27.13 -19.34 13.36
C THR A 113 28.03 -20.50 13.80
N THR A 114 27.50 -21.72 13.83
CA THR A 114 28.28 -22.92 14.15
C THR A 114 29.41 -23.12 13.14
N GLY A 115 29.12 -23.02 11.84
CA GLY A 115 30.16 -23.11 10.80
C GLY A 115 31.21 -21.99 10.88
N MET A 116 30.83 -20.79 11.31
CA MET A 116 31.79 -19.70 11.53
C MET A 116 32.71 -19.99 12.72
N LEU A 117 32.19 -20.56 13.81
CA LEU A 117 32.99 -20.98 14.96
C LEU A 117 33.97 -22.08 14.59
N GLU A 118 33.53 -23.11 13.87
CA GLU A 118 34.41 -24.19 13.38
C GLU A 118 35.55 -23.64 12.50
N ARG A 119 35.26 -22.63 11.67
CA ARG A 119 36.28 -21.97 10.85
C ARG A 119 37.26 -21.14 11.69
N ILE A 120 36.79 -20.48 12.74
CA ILE A 120 37.66 -19.74 13.67
C ILE A 120 38.60 -20.71 14.38
N ASP A 121 38.10 -21.85 14.86
CA ASP A 121 38.91 -22.88 15.50
C ASP A 121 39.96 -23.45 14.52
N ALA A 122 39.59 -23.64 13.25
CA ALA A 122 40.54 -24.04 12.21
C ALA A 122 41.64 -22.98 12.01
N MET A 123 41.28 -21.70 11.92
CA MET A 123 42.25 -20.60 11.80
C MET A 123 43.15 -20.48 13.04
N GLU A 124 42.63 -20.71 14.25
CA GLU A 124 43.42 -20.70 15.49
C GLU A 124 44.47 -21.83 15.50
N ASN A 125 44.09 -23.01 15.03
CA ASN A 125 45.02 -24.14 14.89
C ASN A 125 46.11 -23.86 13.84
N GLU A 126 45.75 -23.27 12.70
CA GLU A 126 46.71 -22.85 11.67
C GLU A 126 47.69 -21.78 12.20
N LEU A 127 47.19 -20.78 12.94
CA LEU A 127 48.04 -19.76 13.55
C LEU A 127 49.00 -20.36 14.59
N THR A 128 48.55 -21.32 15.39
CA THR A 128 49.39 -22.02 16.36
C THR A 128 50.50 -22.80 15.67
N ALA A 129 50.17 -23.52 14.59
CA ALA A 129 51.15 -24.22 13.77
C ALA A 129 52.17 -23.27 13.11
N LEU A 130 51.70 -22.11 12.61
CA LEU A 130 52.57 -21.07 12.05
C LEU A 130 53.54 -20.51 13.11
N ILE A 131 53.06 -20.21 14.32
CA ILE A 131 53.88 -19.73 15.43
C ILE A 131 54.95 -20.76 15.81
N GLU A 132 54.60 -22.04 15.89
CA GLU A 132 55.55 -23.11 16.21
C GLU A 132 56.60 -23.30 15.11
N SER A 133 56.19 -23.20 13.84
CA SER A 133 57.11 -23.22 12.69
C SER A 133 58.09 -22.04 12.73
N LEU A 134 57.61 -20.83 13.08
CA LEU A 134 58.43 -19.62 13.19
C LEU A 134 59.44 -19.73 14.34
N ARG A 135 59.01 -20.26 15.50
CA ARG A 135 59.90 -20.50 16.64
C ARG A 135 61.00 -21.50 16.29
N THR A 136 60.64 -22.59 15.62
CA THR A 136 61.59 -23.60 15.15
C THR A 136 62.57 -23.01 14.12
N GLY A 137 62.06 -22.21 13.17
CA GLY A 137 62.87 -21.49 12.19
C GLY A 137 63.84 -20.50 12.83
N SER A 138 63.39 -19.72 13.82
CA SER A 138 64.21 -18.77 14.57
C SER A 138 65.34 -19.45 15.35
N ASN A 139 65.05 -20.56 16.03
CA ASN A 139 66.07 -21.35 16.74
C ASN A 139 67.13 -21.91 15.78
N ARG A 140 66.70 -22.40 14.61
CA ARG A 140 67.62 -22.88 13.58
C ARG A 140 68.50 -21.76 13.02
N LEU A 141 67.90 -20.63 12.67
CA LEU A 141 68.65 -19.45 12.20
C LEU A 141 69.67 -18.98 13.24
N ASN A 142 69.32 -19.00 14.52
CA ASN A 142 70.24 -18.66 15.60
C ASN A 142 71.42 -19.63 15.68
N ALA A 143 71.18 -20.94 15.55
CA ALA A 143 72.24 -21.94 15.49
C ALA A 143 73.15 -21.77 14.25
N ASP A 144 72.56 -21.48 13.10
CA ASP A 144 73.29 -21.24 11.86
C ASP A 144 74.18 -19.99 11.96
N LEU A 145 73.68 -18.91 12.59
CA LEU A 145 74.46 -17.70 12.86
C LEU A 145 75.63 -17.96 13.83
N GLN A 146 75.42 -18.74 14.88
CA GLN A 146 76.50 -19.12 15.82
C GLN A 146 77.59 -19.95 15.12
N LEU A 147 77.21 -20.86 14.22
CA LEU A 147 78.17 -21.59 13.40
C LEU A 147 78.95 -20.66 12.47
N LEU A 148 78.28 -19.71 11.83
CA LEU A 148 78.91 -18.72 10.96
C LEU A 148 79.90 -17.84 11.73
N GLU A 149 79.50 -17.35 12.92
CA GLU A 149 80.34 -16.54 13.80
C GLU A 149 81.58 -17.33 14.26
N GLY A 150 81.42 -18.60 14.64
CA GLY A 150 82.54 -19.49 14.98
C GLY A 150 83.51 -19.68 13.81
N ASN A 151 82.99 -19.90 12.60
CA ASN A 151 83.80 -20.02 11.38
C ASN A 151 84.52 -18.70 11.05
N LEU A 152 83.85 -17.55 11.17
CA LEU A 152 84.44 -16.23 10.97
C LEU A 152 85.53 -15.93 11.99
N ALA A 153 85.35 -16.30 13.26
CA ALA A 153 86.37 -16.17 14.29
C ALA A 153 87.60 -17.04 13.97
N ALA A 154 87.38 -18.28 13.49
CA ALA A 154 88.47 -19.15 13.03
C ALA A 154 89.23 -18.55 11.85
N VAL A 155 88.52 -18.01 10.84
CA VAL A 155 89.14 -17.31 9.70
C VAL A 155 89.91 -16.07 10.16
N LYS A 156 89.33 -15.26 11.05
CA LYS A 156 89.97 -14.07 11.61
C LYS A 156 91.27 -14.40 12.34
N ASN A 157 91.28 -15.48 13.13
CA ASN A 157 92.50 -15.94 13.82
C ASN A 157 93.56 -16.50 12.85
N ALA A 158 93.14 -17.05 11.71
CA ALA A 158 94.05 -17.51 10.67
C ALA A 158 94.64 -16.35 9.82
N VAL A 159 93.98 -15.18 9.82
CA VAL A 159 94.46 -13.98 9.14
C VAL A 159 95.45 -13.24 10.04
N VAL A 160 96.74 -13.36 9.72
CA VAL A 160 97.83 -12.58 10.32
C VAL A 160 97.64 -11.08 10.01
N PRO A 161 97.83 -10.14 10.97
CA PRO A 161 97.58 -8.72 10.73
C PRO A 161 98.54 -8.20 9.66
N ARG A 162 97.98 -7.75 8.52
CA ARG A 162 98.69 -7.01 7.49
C ARG A 162 98.69 -5.52 7.87
N PRO A 163 99.82 -4.78 7.76
CA PRO A 163 99.88 -3.38 8.16
C PRO A 163 98.93 -2.50 7.35
N GLN A 164 98.36 -1.51 8.05
CA GLN A 164 97.34 -0.56 7.59
C GLN A 164 97.81 0.27 6.39
N PHE A 165 96.93 0.43 5.40
CA PHE A 165 97.09 1.38 4.30
C PHE A 165 96.16 2.58 4.56
N GLU A 166 96.74 3.78 4.51
CA GLU A 166 96.08 5.07 4.67
C GLU A 166 95.05 5.35 3.54
N PRO A 167 93.92 6.00 3.85
CA PRO A 167 92.94 6.38 2.83
C PRO A 167 93.30 7.75 2.23
N GLU A 168 93.56 7.78 0.92
CA GLU A 168 93.70 9.04 0.19
C GLU A 168 92.34 9.70 -0.08
N GLN A 169 92.28 10.96 0.31
CA GLN A 169 91.26 11.94 -0.03
C GLN A 169 91.36 12.35 -1.51
N GLY A 170 90.22 12.39 -2.20
CA GLY A 170 90.04 13.06 -3.48
C GLY A 170 88.74 12.57 -4.12
N GLY A 171 87.83 13.38 -4.63
CA GLY A 171 87.78 14.81 -4.84
C GLY A 171 86.45 15.12 -5.54
N SER A 172 85.99 16.35 -5.37
CA SER A 172 84.71 16.91 -5.79
C SER A 172 84.37 16.83 -7.28
N GLY A 173 83.05 16.76 -7.55
CA GLY A 173 82.37 17.17 -8.78
C GLY A 173 80.97 16.54 -8.77
N GLY A 174 79.84 17.23 -8.62
CA GLY A 174 79.49 18.57 -9.04
C GLY A 174 78.51 18.46 -10.21
N GLN A 175 77.20 18.34 -9.95
CA GLN A 175 76.15 18.80 -10.87
C GLN A 175 74.75 18.80 -10.23
N ARG A 176 74.21 20.01 -10.11
CA ARG A 176 72.81 20.35 -9.85
C ARG A 176 72.12 20.54 -11.20
N PRO A 177 70.92 19.99 -11.40
CA PRO A 177 69.89 20.77 -12.06
C PRO A 177 68.57 20.79 -11.27
N GLU A 178 68.05 22.00 -11.10
CA GLU A 178 66.62 22.26 -10.86
C GLU A 178 65.80 21.85 -12.08
N GLY A 179 64.60 21.30 -11.83
CA GLY A 179 63.62 21.04 -12.87
C GLY A 179 62.39 20.30 -12.32
N ALA A 180 61.44 21.05 -11.75
CA ALA A 180 60.06 20.60 -11.55
C ALA A 180 59.41 20.34 -12.94
N PRO A 181 58.48 19.38 -13.05
CA PRO A 181 57.09 19.72 -12.80
C PRO A 181 56.31 18.66 -12.03
N ALA A 182 55.19 19.13 -11.47
CA ALA A 182 54.15 18.34 -10.82
C ALA A 182 53.63 17.22 -11.74
N ALA A 183 53.56 16.01 -11.22
CA ALA A 183 52.70 14.95 -11.72
C ALA A 183 52.01 14.27 -10.53
N ALA A 184 50.71 14.15 -10.69
CA ALA A 184 49.74 13.76 -9.68
C ALA A 184 50.02 12.37 -9.07
N VAL A 185 49.80 12.31 -7.75
CA VAL A 185 49.60 11.07 -7.00
C VAL A 185 48.29 10.44 -7.49
N VAL A 186 48.38 9.42 -8.35
CA VAL A 186 47.28 8.47 -8.52
C VAL A 186 47.48 7.40 -7.45
N GLN A 187 46.90 7.68 -6.30
CA GLN A 187 46.71 6.70 -5.24
C GLN A 187 45.74 5.65 -5.81
N ALA A 188 46.28 4.49 -6.17
CA ALA A 188 45.47 3.31 -6.41
C ALA A 188 44.79 2.95 -5.08
N ALA A 189 43.54 3.37 -4.94
CA ALA A 189 42.64 2.80 -3.96
C ALA A 189 42.58 1.29 -4.23
N PRO A 190 42.68 0.42 -3.22
CA PRO A 190 42.24 -0.95 -3.39
C PRO A 190 40.79 -0.89 -3.86
N ALA A 191 40.51 -1.55 -4.97
CA ALA A 191 39.14 -1.82 -5.40
C ALA A 191 38.45 -2.53 -4.23
N VAL A 192 37.70 -1.76 -3.45
CA VAL A 192 36.58 -2.31 -2.71
C VAL A 192 35.68 -2.86 -3.81
N PRO A 193 35.43 -4.18 -3.89
CA PRO A 193 34.37 -4.66 -4.75
C PRO A 193 33.11 -3.93 -4.28
N SER A 194 32.55 -3.08 -5.15
CA SER A 194 31.15 -2.68 -5.03
C SER A 194 30.40 -3.98 -4.93
N ALA A 195 29.98 -4.31 -3.71
CA ALA A 195 28.96 -5.29 -3.46
C ALA A 195 27.81 -4.90 -4.40
N GLU A 196 27.55 -5.77 -5.37
CA GLU A 196 26.27 -5.82 -6.02
C GLU A 196 25.21 -5.71 -4.92
N PRO A 197 24.27 -4.76 -5.01
CA PRO A 197 23.09 -4.83 -4.19
C PRO A 197 22.49 -6.19 -4.48
N PHE A 198 22.55 -7.06 -3.46
CA PHE A 198 21.75 -8.26 -3.40
C PHE A 198 20.35 -7.86 -3.84
N GLU A 199 19.93 -8.27 -5.04
CA GLU A 199 18.52 -8.32 -5.36
C GLU A 199 17.94 -9.37 -4.41
N PRO A 200 17.05 -9.01 -3.46
CA PRO A 200 16.23 -10.02 -2.84
C PRO A 200 15.26 -10.49 -3.92
N SER A 201 15.66 -11.54 -4.63
CA SER A 201 14.74 -12.40 -5.37
C SER A 201 13.86 -13.12 -4.35
N VAL A 202 12.81 -12.43 -3.90
CA VAL A 202 11.63 -13.03 -3.31
C VAL A 202 10.63 -13.25 -4.43
N ALA A 203 10.86 -14.33 -5.18
CA ALA A 203 9.82 -14.94 -5.97
C ALA A 203 8.89 -15.72 -5.03
N GLY A 204 7.64 -15.24 -4.91
CA GLY A 204 6.47 -16.11 -4.84
C GLY A 204 5.86 -16.39 -3.47
N ALA A 205 4.80 -15.65 -3.15
CA ALA A 205 3.55 -16.13 -2.54
C ALA A 205 2.50 -15.03 -2.79
N ALA A 206 1.62 -15.15 -3.79
CA ALA A 206 0.37 -15.92 -3.79
C ALA A 206 -0.74 -15.28 -2.92
N ALA A 207 -1.93 -15.18 -3.55
CA ALA A 207 -3.22 -14.67 -3.06
C ALA A 207 -3.33 -13.13 -2.99
N GLY A 208 -4.43 -12.50 -3.42
CA GLY A 208 -5.73 -12.99 -3.85
C GLY A 208 -6.74 -11.85 -3.68
N GLU A 209 -7.64 -11.70 -4.66
CA GLU A 209 -8.87 -10.88 -4.63
C GLU A 209 -8.71 -9.35 -4.49
N VAL A 210 -9.50 -8.51 -5.16
CA VAL A 210 -10.95 -8.51 -5.09
C VAL A 210 -11.59 -8.06 -6.40
N LEU A 211 -12.59 -8.84 -6.81
CA LEU A 211 -13.65 -8.49 -7.75
C LEU A 211 -14.24 -7.10 -7.44
N ALA A 212 -14.10 -6.18 -8.38
CA ALA A 212 -14.96 -5.00 -8.46
C ALA A 212 -16.24 -5.38 -9.22
N ASP A 213 -17.13 -6.11 -8.54
CA ASP A 213 -18.55 -6.15 -8.89
C ASP A 213 -19.37 -5.83 -7.64
N SER A 214 -19.83 -4.60 -7.54
CA SER A 214 -20.91 -4.16 -6.66
C SER A 214 -21.36 -2.79 -7.14
N ALA A 215 -22.19 -2.83 -8.18
CA ALA A 215 -23.17 -1.80 -8.43
C ALA A 215 -24.10 -1.70 -7.21
N GLY A 216 -24.06 -0.56 -6.53
CA GLY A 216 -24.98 -0.21 -5.45
C GLY A 216 -25.24 1.28 -5.48
N GLU A 217 -26.40 1.65 -6.03
CA GLU A 217 -26.96 3.00 -6.10
C GLU A 217 -26.75 3.80 -4.81
N ARG A 218 -25.88 4.82 -4.87
CA ARG A 218 -25.89 5.94 -3.94
C ARG A 218 -26.20 7.22 -4.67
N ARG A 219 -27.26 7.86 -4.17
CA ARG A 219 -27.86 9.13 -4.57
C ARG A 219 -26.85 10.18 -5.03
N ALA A 220 -27.21 10.85 -6.12
CA ALA A 220 -26.59 12.05 -6.63
C ALA A 220 -26.37 13.11 -5.55
N GLY A 221 -25.10 13.41 -5.28
CA GLY A 221 -24.66 14.46 -4.37
C GLY A 221 -23.14 14.57 -4.34
N GLN A 222 -22.57 15.23 -5.36
CA GLN A 222 -21.20 15.77 -5.43
C GLN A 222 -20.01 14.79 -5.35
N PRO A 223 -19.12 14.72 -6.38
CA PRO A 223 -17.90 13.94 -6.29
C PRO A 223 -16.91 14.62 -5.34
N THR A 224 -16.61 13.99 -4.21
CA THR A 224 -15.47 14.35 -3.38
C THR A 224 -14.21 13.78 -4.02
N ASN A 225 -13.61 14.53 -4.96
CA ASN A 225 -12.31 14.21 -5.56
C ASN A 225 -11.15 14.13 -4.54
N GLY A 226 -11.39 14.49 -3.28
CA GLY A 226 -10.36 14.54 -2.23
C GLY A 226 -9.66 13.21 -1.92
N GLY A 227 -10.31 12.05 -2.15
CA GLY A 227 -9.68 10.75 -1.88
C GLY A 227 -8.61 10.35 -2.91
N GLU A 228 -8.85 10.65 -4.19
CA GLU A 228 -7.88 10.39 -5.27
C GLU A 228 -6.71 11.37 -5.20
N ASP A 229 -6.97 12.63 -4.85
CA ASP A 229 -5.94 13.67 -4.67
C ASP A 229 -5.00 13.34 -3.49
N GLU A 230 -5.53 12.83 -2.38
CA GLU A 230 -4.74 12.44 -1.21
C GLU A 230 -3.91 11.18 -1.46
N SER A 231 -4.50 10.20 -2.17
CA SER A 231 -3.79 8.99 -2.61
C SER A 231 -2.63 9.32 -3.56
N ALA A 232 -2.87 10.21 -4.53
CA ALA A 232 -1.84 10.71 -5.44
C ALA A 232 -0.71 11.43 -4.70
N ARG A 233 -1.05 12.22 -3.66
CA ARG A 233 -0.06 12.92 -2.82
C ARG A 233 0.87 11.95 -2.08
N LEU A 234 0.32 10.88 -1.50
CA LEU A 234 1.11 9.87 -0.80
C LEU A 234 2.07 9.13 -1.73
N ILE A 235 1.61 8.76 -2.94
CA ILE A 235 2.48 8.11 -3.93
C ILE A 235 3.55 9.08 -4.43
N ALA A 236 3.18 10.32 -4.76
CA ALA A 236 4.14 11.34 -5.18
C ALA A 236 5.21 11.57 -4.12
N LEU A 237 4.82 11.66 -2.83
CA LEU A 237 5.76 11.79 -1.71
C LEU A 237 6.71 10.59 -1.62
N ASN A 238 6.19 9.36 -1.72
CA ASN A 238 7.01 8.16 -1.71
C ASN A 238 8.00 8.13 -2.90
N MET A 239 7.57 8.54 -4.09
CA MET A 239 8.47 8.63 -5.26
C MET A 239 9.55 9.71 -5.08
N VAL A 240 9.21 10.86 -4.48
CA VAL A 240 10.20 11.88 -4.11
C VAL A 240 11.23 11.33 -3.10
N MET A 241 10.78 10.56 -2.08
CA MET A 241 11.70 9.92 -1.11
C MET A 241 12.65 8.91 -1.76
N ASN A 242 12.23 8.29 -2.87
CA ASN A 242 13.04 7.38 -3.68
C ASN A 242 13.86 8.09 -4.77
N ASN A 243 13.97 9.43 -4.72
CA ASN A 243 14.76 10.25 -5.65
C ASN A 243 14.31 10.15 -7.12
N THR A 244 13.03 9.82 -7.37
CA THR A 244 12.47 9.79 -8.73
C THR A 244 12.39 11.20 -9.31
N PRO A 245 12.77 11.42 -10.59
CA PRO A 245 12.73 12.74 -11.21
C PRO A 245 11.28 13.24 -11.37
N ARG A 246 11.10 14.56 -11.24
CA ARG A 246 9.79 15.23 -11.23
C ARG A 246 8.94 14.88 -12.45
N GLU A 247 9.55 14.78 -13.63
CA GLU A 247 8.88 14.48 -14.89
C GLU A 247 8.31 13.05 -14.93
N GLU A 248 8.96 12.11 -14.24
CA GLU A 248 8.52 10.73 -14.14
C GLU A 248 7.35 10.59 -13.16
N ILE A 249 7.39 11.33 -12.05
CA ILE A 249 6.25 11.42 -11.11
C ILE A 249 5.05 12.07 -11.81
N GLU A 250 5.24 13.14 -12.59
CA GLU A 250 4.15 13.80 -13.33
C GLU A 250 3.52 12.86 -14.37
N ARG A 251 4.34 12.03 -15.04
CA ARG A 251 3.87 11.01 -15.98
C ARG A 251 3.09 9.91 -15.28
N TYR A 252 3.63 9.38 -14.18
CA TYR A 252 2.97 8.35 -13.38
C TYR A 252 1.60 8.82 -12.86
N LEU A 253 1.54 10.04 -12.33
CA LEU A 253 0.28 10.64 -11.89
C LEU A 253 -0.71 10.87 -13.04
N ALA A 254 -0.23 11.15 -14.26
CA ALA A 254 -1.08 11.30 -15.44
C ALA A 254 -1.75 9.99 -15.85
N GLU A 255 -1.03 8.88 -15.71
CA GLU A 255 -1.45 7.56 -16.16
C GLU A 255 -2.38 6.89 -15.14
N HIS A 256 -2.13 7.12 -13.85
CA HIS A 256 -2.83 6.42 -12.77
C HIS A 256 -3.92 7.25 -12.06
N PHE A 257 -3.91 8.58 -12.16
CA PHE A 257 -4.85 9.44 -11.43
C PHE A 257 -5.51 10.50 -12.32
N ARG A 258 -6.80 10.77 -12.09
CA ARG A 258 -7.57 11.80 -12.81
C ARG A 258 -7.55 13.13 -12.07
N LEU A 259 -6.35 13.69 -11.91
CA LEU A 259 -6.13 14.92 -11.14
C LEU A 259 -6.44 16.18 -11.97
N THR A 260 -7.16 17.13 -11.35
CA THR A 260 -7.50 18.42 -12.00
C THR A 260 -6.30 19.38 -12.02
N ASP A 261 -5.46 19.35 -10.98
CA ASP A 261 -4.24 20.17 -10.88
C ASP A 261 -3.01 19.35 -10.42
N ARG A 262 -2.37 18.66 -11.37
CA ARG A 262 -1.18 17.85 -11.11
C ARG A 262 0.04 18.68 -10.72
N ARG A 263 0.18 19.88 -11.29
CA ARG A 263 1.36 20.71 -11.07
C ARG A 263 1.33 21.33 -9.68
N GLY A 264 0.17 21.83 -9.25
CA GLY A 264 -0.03 22.33 -7.89
C GLY A 264 0.28 21.27 -6.83
N LEU A 265 -0.20 20.03 -7.02
CA LEU A 265 0.08 18.92 -6.09
C LEU A 265 1.59 18.62 -5.97
N LEU A 266 2.31 18.57 -7.09
CA LEU A 266 3.76 18.34 -7.07
C LEU A 266 4.50 19.49 -6.40
N ASP A 267 4.15 20.75 -6.68
CA ASP A 267 4.77 21.89 -6.03
C ASP A 267 4.57 21.88 -4.50
N GLU A 268 3.39 21.45 -4.03
CA GLU A 268 3.14 21.27 -2.59
C GLU A 268 3.98 20.14 -1.97
N VAL A 269 4.12 18.99 -2.64
CA VAL A 269 4.93 17.86 -2.16
C VAL A 269 6.41 18.24 -2.07
N TYR A 270 6.96 18.88 -3.11
CA TYR A 270 8.35 19.34 -3.10
C TYR A 270 8.57 20.47 -2.09
N SER A 271 7.60 21.37 -1.90
CA SER A 271 7.68 22.41 -0.86
C SER A 271 7.64 21.81 0.55
N SER A 272 6.83 20.77 0.78
CA SER A 272 6.77 20.05 2.05
C SER A 272 8.03 19.24 2.34
N PHE A 273 8.76 18.80 1.31
CA PHE A 273 10.00 18.04 1.48
C PHE A 273 11.20 18.95 1.76
N ASN A 274 11.19 20.18 1.23
CA ASN A 274 12.31 21.12 1.30
C ASN A 274 12.23 22.12 2.47
N ASN A 275 11.28 21.92 3.39
CA ASN A 275 11.02 22.76 4.57
C ASN A 275 11.15 21.92 5.84
#